data_AF-A0A2E1ZHD3-F1
#
_entry.id   AF-A0A2E1ZHD3-F1
#
_cell.length_a   1.000
_cell.length_b   1.000
_cell.length_c   1.000
_cell.angle_alpha   90.00
_cell.angle_beta   90.00
_cell.angle_gamma   90.00
#
_symmetry.space_group_name_H-M   'P 1'
#
loop_
_entity.id
_entity.type
_entity.pdbx_description
1 polymer ?
#
loop_
_entity_poly.entity_id
_entity_poly.type
_entity_poly.pdbx_seq_one_letter_code
_entity_poly.pdbx_strand_id
1 'polypeptide(L)' 'MDNIFSDLKKLLVSAISIGIQFLCLGVIVQLLIDEKILGWDPVGNIQDAGPAFIGVIAFIVLYLLFIRKQN' A
#
# COMPACT_ATOMS: atom_id res chain seq x y z
N MET A 1 -1.80 -28.35 10.13
CA MET A 1 -1.78 -27.56 8.88
C MET A 1 -2.32 -26.15 9.10
N ASP A 2 -3.35 -25.97 9.93
CA ASP A 2 -3.93 -24.65 10.23
C ASP A 2 -2.95 -23.62 10.80
N ASN A 3 -2.01 -24.05 11.67
CA ASN A 3 -1.04 -23.14 12.27
C ASN A 3 -0.08 -22.54 11.24
N ILE A 4 0.43 -23.34 10.30
CA ILE A 4 1.38 -22.87 9.27
C ILE A 4 0.71 -21.84 8.34
N PHE A 5 -0.53 -22.08 7.95
CA PHE A 5 -1.31 -21.14 7.14
C PHE A 5 -1.59 -19.83 7.91
N SER A 6 -1.91 -19.95 9.19
CA SER A 6 -2.15 -18.79 10.06
C SER A 6 -0.90 -17.94 10.27
N ASP A 7 0.27 -18.56 10.40
CA ASP A 7 1.54 -17.88 10.60
C ASP A 7 2.04 -17.24 9.30
N LEU A 8 1.88 -17.93 8.17
CA LEU A 8 2.13 -17.35 6.84
C LEU A 8 1.27 -16.11 6.62
N LYS A 9 -0.04 -16.20 6.92
CA LYS A 9 -0.95 -15.05 6.80
C LYS A 9 -0.49 -13.87 7.66
N LYS A 10 -0.10 -14.11 8.91
CA LYS A 10 0.41 -13.06 9.81
C LYS A 10 1.68 -12.41 9.24
N LEU A 11 2.61 -13.22 8.75
CA LEU A 11 3.85 -12.74 8.15
C LEU A 11 3.57 -11.90 6.91
N LEU A 12 2.68 -12.37 6.03
CA LEU A 12 2.29 -11.67 4.80
C LEU A 12 1.60 -10.33 5.11
N VAL A 13 0.68 -10.30 6.07
CA VAL A 13 0.05 -9.06 6.54
C VAL A 13 1.08 -8.09 7.13
N SER A 14 2.01 -8.59 7.93
CA SER A 14 3.09 -7.78 8.51
C SER A 14 4.02 -7.21 7.44
N ALA A 15 4.45 -8.03 6.48
CA ALA A 15 5.31 -7.63 5.38
C ALA A 15 4.62 -6.61 4.47
N ILE A 16 3.33 -6.79 4.16
CA ILE A 16 2.53 -5.81 3.42
C ILE A 16 2.44 -4.50 4.20
N SER A 17 2.16 -4.56 5.51
CA SER A 17 2.06 -3.36 6.36
C SER A 17 3.36 -2.54 6.33
N ILE A 18 4.51 -3.21 6.48
CA ILE A 18 5.83 -2.59 6.38
C ILE A 18 6.06 -2.04 4.96
N GLY A 19 5.75 -2.83 3.93
CA GLY A 19 5.90 -2.43 2.53
C GLY A 19 5.09 -1.18 2.19
N ILE A 20 3.87 -1.04 2.71
CA ILE A 20 3.04 0.15 2.54
C ILE A 20 3.70 1.36 3.19
N GLN A 21 4.22 1.23 4.42
CA GLN A 21 4.92 2.33 5.09
C GLN A 21 6.13 2.82 4.29
N PHE A 22 6.95 1.89 3.78
CA PHE A 22 8.09 2.21 2.91
C PHE A 22 7.65 2.85 1.59
N LEU A 23 6.57 2.36 0.97
CA LEU A 23 6.00 2.95 -0.24
C LEU A 23 5.57 4.39 0.00
N CYS A 24 4.81 4.65 1.08
CA CYS A 24 4.36 6.00 1.43
C CYS A 24 5.53 6.94 1.72
N LEU A 25 6.53 6.47 2.46
CA LEU A 25 7.76 7.24 2.71
C LEU A 25 8.49 7.56 1.41
N GLY A 26 8.65 6.56 0.54
CA GLY A 26 9.28 6.71 -0.77
C GLY A 26 8.56 7.73 -1.66
N VAL A 27 7.24 7.69 -1.70
CA VAL A 27 6.43 8.69 -2.42
C VAL A 27 6.70 10.10 -1.88
N ILE A 28 6.63 10.29 -0.56
CA ILE A 28 6.84 11.62 0.04
C ILE A 28 8.26 12.12 -0.24
N VAL A 29 9.28 11.29 -0.03
CA VAL A 29 10.67 11.66 -0.27
C VAL A 29 10.89 12.01 -1.73
N GLN A 30 10.40 11.19 -2.66
CA GLN A 30 10.52 11.46 -4.09
C GLN A 30 9.84 12.77 -4.48
N LEU A 31 8.66 13.08 -3.94
CA LEU A 31 7.98 14.35 -4.19
C LEU A 31 8.73 15.57 -3.63
N LEU A 32 9.52 15.39 -2.57
CA LEU A 32 10.31 16.47 -1.97
C LEU A 32 11.61 16.74 -2.72
N ILE A 33 12.27 15.69 -3.21
CA ILE A 33 13.57 15.80 -3.90
C ILE A 33 13.42 15.94 -5.42
N ASP A 34 12.24 15.66 -5.96
CA ASP A 34 11.90 15.66 -7.40
C ASP A 34 12.82 14.77 -8.27
N GLU A 35 13.40 13.73 -7.65
CA GLU A 35 14.32 12.77 -8.27
C GLU A 35 14.03 11.35 -7.80
N LYS A 36 14.45 10.36 -8.58
CA LYS A 36 14.31 8.93 -8.24
C LYS A 36 15.19 8.58 -7.05
N ILE A 37 14.65 7.80 -6.12
CA ILE A 37 15.35 7.37 -4.91
C ILE A 37 16.18 6.14 -5.24
N LEU A 38 17.48 6.29 -5.48
CA LEU A 38 18.38 5.17 -5.77
C LEU A 38 17.88 4.29 -6.95
N GLY A 39 17.31 4.90 -7.98
CA GLY A 39 16.73 4.21 -9.14
C GLY A 39 15.31 3.67 -8.93
N TRP A 40 14.76 3.77 -7.72
CA TRP A 40 13.36 3.49 -7.44
C TRP A 40 12.48 4.71 -7.69
N ASP A 41 11.37 4.49 -8.40
CA ASP A 41 10.41 5.52 -8.82
C ASP A 41 8.99 5.20 -8.32
N PRO A 42 8.73 5.30 -6.99
CA PRO A 42 7.43 4.98 -6.42
C PRO A 42 6.30 5.85 -6.97
N VAL A 43 6.55 7.12 -7.26
CA VAL A 43 5.54 8.03 -7.83
C VAL A 43 5.18 7.61 -9.26
N GLY A 44 6.18 7.36 -10.11
CA GLY A 44 5.97 6.87 -11.48
C GLY A 44 5.23 5.54 -11.50
N ASN A 45 5.61 4.59 -10.63
CA ASN A 45 4.93 3.29 -10.54
C ASN A 45 3.42 3.42 -10.21
N ILE A 46 3.05 4.37 -9.35
CA ILE A 46 1.65 4.63 -9.00
C ILE A 46 0.91 5.29 -10.18
N GLN A 47 1.56 6.21 -10.88
CA GLN A 47 1.00 6.86 -12.07
C GLN A 47 0.79 5.86 -13.22
N ASP A 48 1.75 4.98 -13.46
CA ASP A 48 1.71 3.92 -14.47
C ASP A 48 0.64 2.87 -14.18
N ALA A 49 0.36 2.59 -12.90
CA ALA A 49 -0.76 1.75 -12.48
C ALA A 49 -2.13 2.36 -12.86
N GLY A 50 -2.16 3.65 -13.16
CA GLY A 50 -3.28 4.34 -13.78
C GLY A 50 -4.52 4.50 -12.88
N PRO A 51 -5.64 4.93 -13.48
CA PRO A 51 -6.89 5.22 -12.76
C PRO A 51 -7.46 4.01 -11.99
N ALA A 52 -7.11 2.79 -12.42
CA ALA A 52 -7.54 1.56 -11.77
C ALA A 52 -7.01 1.45 -10.33
N PHE A 53 -5.75 1.83 -10.09
CA PHE A 53 -5.15 1.79 -8.75
C PHE A 53 -5.84 2.75 -7.79
N ILE A 54 -6.09 3.99 -8.24
CA ILE A 54 -6.81 5.00 -7.47
C ILE A 54 -8.24 4.52 -7.18
N GLY A 55 -8.92 3.94 -8.18
CA GLY A 55 -10.26 3.39 -8.02
C GLY A 55 -10.33 2.29 -6.96
N VAL A 56 -9.39 1.34 -6.97
CA VAL A 56 -9.30 0.26 -5.97
C VAL A 56 -9.07 0.83 -4.57
N ILE A 57 -8.16 1.80 -4.40
CA ILE A 57 -7.93 2.45 -3.11
C ILE A 57 -9.20 3.18 -2.64
N ALA A 58 -9.89 3.90 -3.52
CA ALA A 58 -11.13 4.59 -3.17
C ALA A 58 -12.21 3.61 -2.68
N PHE A 59 -12.40 2.47 -3.35
CA PHE A 59 -13.33 1.44 -2.91
C PHE A 59 -12.94 0.83 -1.57
N ILE A 60 -11.65 0.58 -1.33
CA ILE A 60 -11.15 0.06 -0.05
C ILE A 60 -11.41 1.07 1.07
N VAL A 61 -11.14 2.36 0.86
CA VAL A 61 -11.40 3.42 1.85
C VAL A 61 -12.89 3.53 2.15
N LEU A 62 -13.74 3.53 1.12
CA LEU A 62 -15.20 3.54 1.30
C LEU A 62 -15.66 2.32 2.10
N TYR A 63 -15.19 1.13 1.75
CA TYR A 63 -15.49 -0.11 2.49
C TYR A 63 -15.08 -0.01 3.96
N LEU A 64 -13.87 0.49 4.26
CA LEU A 64 -13.39 0.68 5.62
C LEU A 64 -14.23 1.69 6.41
N LEU A 65 -14.65 2.80 5.79
CA LEU A 65 -15.52 3.80 6.42
C LEU A 65 -16.91 3.23 6.73
N PHE A 66 -17.48 2.43 5.83
CA PHE A 66 -18.81 1.85 6.00
C PHE A 66 -18.86 0.71 7.02
N ILE A 67 -17.84 -0.16 7.06
CA ILE A 67 -17.77 -1.24 8.06
C ILE A 67 -17.48 -0.70 9.46
N ARG A 68 -16.58 0.28 9.61
CA ARG A 68 -16.29 0.88 10.92
C ARG A 68 -17.46 1.66 11.52
N LYS A 69 -18.47 2.02 10.73
CA LYS A 69 -19.70 2.66 11.21
C LYS A 69 -20.69 1.67 11.84
N GLN A 70 -20.55 0.37 11.58
CA GLN A 70 -21.47 -0.67 12.08
C GLN A 70 -21.05 -1.31 13.41
N ASN A 71 -19.85 -1.01 13.92
CA ASN A 71 -19.36 -1.47 15.22
C ASN A 71 -19.28 -0.33 16.23
#